data_AF-A0A0C3GCF3-F1
#
_entry.id   AF-A0A0C3GCF3-F1
#
_cell.length_a   1.000
_cell.length_b   1.000
_cell.length_c   1.000
_cell.angle_alpha   90.00
_cell.angle_beta   90.00
_cell.angle_gamma   90.00
#
_symmetry.space_group_name_H-M   'P 1'
#
loop_
_entity.id
_entity.type
_entity.pdbx_description
1 polymer ?
#
loop_
_entity_poly.entity_id
_entity_poly.type
_entity_poly.pdbx_seq_one_letter_code
_entity_poly.pdbx_strand_id
1 'polypeptide(L)'
;MVGTTSNAALSPRPLPTILLGSLIPVAAWFVLRPLLDPVPPLPSLYTSVGFSIFALLATLYLVPALGPTFISANLKGRDLLKIYQTPIPESLGLVCASVYILLLVIFIPFPFSNSLANLPSHEHGKMLHEGLSVAESLHHQLSVYLSSLLSLLIATMLGFLDDVFDIRWRHKLPIPIIASIPLLMVYYAERGNTHVVVPLPLRPIFGALVNLGPLYYVYMSLLSTFTTNSINILAGINGSEVSQALIIALSIVLNDLLYLPWPIDFRVPLHLLGNQAEVDIGGVWSAGMAHGSRELVGRHLFSLYFMLPLVGVCIGFMYHNWYPARAFPGDTFCYVAGMAFSVVGIQAHFTKTLLLFFLPQIFNFVLSCPQLFGLVPCPRHRVPRFDPDTNLLYPSKTLFHQPPNKLTTAVLRTLSTFGLTDLTLHPTTGNILEANNLTILNFLLLRLGPMSEKRLVRVLMCVQVTGSVLAFFVRYGLAGLVYDGDRR
;
A
#
# COMPACT_ATOMS: atom_id res chain seq x y z
N MET A 1 38.03 -10.00 29.99
CA MET A 1 37.26 -11.16 29.49
C MET A 1 36.30 -10.64 28.44
N VAL A 2 36.69 -10.73 27.17
CA VAL A 2 35.84 -10.35 26.04
C VAL A 2 34.81 -11.46 25.89
N GLY A 3 33.57 -11.18 26.31
CA GLY A 3 32.48 -12.12 26.17
C GLY A 3 32.24 -12.40 24.69
N THR A 4 32.44 -13.66 24.30
CA THR A 4 32.02 -14.21 23.01
C THR A 4 30.51 -14.08 22.90
N THR A 5 30.02 -12.97 22.31
CA THR A 5 28.62 -12.86 21.88
C THR A 5 28.41 -13.93 20.82
N SER A 6 27.68 -14.98 21.21
CA SER A 6 27.36 -16.10 20.36
C SER A 6 26.76 -15.64 19.04
N ASN A 7 27.30 -16.15 17.93
CA ASN A 7 26.68 -16.17 16.60
C ASN A 7 25.41 -17.06 16.62
N ALA A 8 24.53 -16.88 17.59
CA ALA A 8 23.28 -17.62 17.66
C ALA A 8 22.35 -17.07 16.58
N ALA A 9 21.99 -17.91 15.62
CA ALA A 9 20.96 -17.61 14.65
C ALA A 9 19.69 -17.11 15.36
N LEU A 10 19.09 -16.03 14.86
CA LEU A 10 17.79 -15.57 15.37
C LEU A 10 16.77 -16.68 15.13
N SER A 11 16.30 -17.31 16.21
CA SER A 11 15.22 -18.27 16.14
C SER A 11 13.93 -17.60 15.65
N PRO A 12 13.04 -18.36 14.98
CA PRO A 12 11.69 -17.90 14.70
C PRO A 12 11.01 -17.40 15.99
N ARG A 13 10.18 -16.37 15.86
CA ARG A 13 9.44 -15.86 17.01
C ARG A 13 8.44 -16.91 17.52
N PRO A 14 8.25 -17.03 18.84
CA PRO A 14 7.27 -17.96 19.39
C PRO A 14 5.86 -17.56 18.94
N LEU A 15 5.08 -18.52 18.50
CA LEU A 15 3.69 -18.25 18.11
C LEU A 15 2.85 -17.87 19.35
N PRO A 16 2.03 -16.81 19.29
CA PRO A 16 1.17 -16.44 20.39
C PRO A 16 -0.04 -17.39 20.47
N THR A 17 0.14 -18.55 21.10
CA THR A 17 -0.85 -19.65 21.13
C THR A 17 -2.22 -19.23 21.70
N ILE A 18 -2.24 -18.37 22.73
CA ILE A 18 -3.49 -17.82 23.30
C ILE A 18 -4.22 -16.95 22.28
N LEU A 19 -3.49 -16.10 21.56
CA LEU A 19 -4.06 -15.25 20.51
C LEU A 19 -4.59 -16.11 19.36
N LEU A 20 -3.81 -17.11 18.94
CA LEU A 20 -4.24 -18.04 17.88
C LEU A 20 -5.51 -18.79 18.27
N GLY A 21 -5.54 -19.39 19.48
CA GLY A 21 -6.69 -20.15 19.96
C GLY A 21 -7.95 -19.32 20.17
N SER A 22 -7.81 -18.08 20.66
CA SER A 22 -8.95 -17.19 20.92
C SER A 22 -9.53 -16.54 19.66
N LEU A 23 -8.70 -16.24 18.67
CA LEU A 23 -9.16 -15.56 17.45
C LEU A 23 -9.80 -16.48 16.41
N ILE A 24 -9.51 -17.79 16.42
CA ILE A 24 -10.17 -18.76 15.52
C ILE A 24 -11.69 -18.75 15.69
N PRO A 25 -12.27 -18.93 16.89
CA PRO A 25 -13.73 -18.92 17.06
C PRO A 25 -14.33 -17.55 16.73
N VAL A 26 -13.60 -16.46 17.00
CA VAL A 26 -14.04 -15.09 16.63
C VAL A 26 -14.10 -14.94 15.10
N ALA A 27 -13.06 -15.38 14.38
CA ALA A 27 -13.02 -15.35 12.93
C ALA A 27 -14.15 -16.19 12.32
N ALA A 28 -14.32 -17.42 12.82
CA ALA A 28 -15.39 -18.31 12.39
C ALA A 28 -16.78 -17.71 12.65
N TRP A 29 -16.99 -17.07 13.80
CA TRP A 29 -18.24 -16.36 14.09
C TRP A 29 -18.53 -15.26 13.07
N PHE A 30 -17.54 -14.42 12.74
CA PHE A 30 -17.72 -13.37 11.72
C PHE A 30 -18.04 -13.92 10.32
N VAL A 31 -17.48 -15.07 9.96
CA VAL A 31 -17.77 -15.75 8.68
C VAL A 31 -19.15 -16.39 8.66
N LEU A 32 -19.55 -17.03 9.75
CA LEU A 32 -20.82 -17.77 9.86
C LEU A 32 -22.01 -16.85 10.17
N ARG A 33 -21.80 -15.74 10.86
CA ARG A 33 -22.88 -14.84 11.31
C ARG A 33 -23.78 -14.37 10.16
N PRO A 34 -23.28 -14.02 8.96
CA PRO A 34 -24.13 -13.66 7.81
C PRO A 34 -25.03 -14.77 7.27
N LEU A 35 -24.74 -16.03 7.62
CA LEU A 35 -25.54 -17.20 7.20
C LEU A 35 -26.68 -17.51 8.18
N LEU A 36 -26.81 -16.74 9.27
CA LEU A 36 -27.82 -16.92 10.32
C LEU A 36 -28.85 -15.79 10.30
N ASP A 37 -30.12 -16.15 10.44
CA ASP A 37 -31.21 -15.19 10.59
C ASP A 37 -31.25 -14.58 12.01
N PRO A 38 -31.49 -13.26 12.15
CA PRO A 38 -31.64 -12.27 11.07
C PRO A 38 -30.29 -11.87 10.45
N VAL A 39 -30.23 -11.76 9.12
CA VAL A 39 -29.02 -11.36 8.37
C VAL A 39 -28.57 -9.95 8.79
N PRO A 40 -27.27 -9.70 9.06
CA PRO A 40 -26.78 -8.37 9.44
C PRO A 40 -26.86 -7.38 8.25
N PRO A 41 -26.84 -6.05 8.51
CA PRO A 41 -27.02 -5.04 7.44
C PRO A 41 -25.98 -5.10 6.31
N LEU A 42 -24.72 -5.42 6.63
CA LEU A 42 -23.61 -5.51 5.67
C LEU A 42 -22.98 -6.91 5.75
N PRO A 43 -23.64 -7.96 5.23
CA PRO A 43 -23.25 -9.35 5.46
C PRO A 43 -21.84 -9.68 4.96
N SER A 44 -21.49 -9.23 3.76
CA SER A 44 -20.17 -9.52 3.18
C SER A 44 -19.04 -8.78 3.90
N LEU A 45 -19.32 -7.61 4.50
CA LEU A 45 -18.34 -6.91 5.33
C LEU A 45 -18.02 -7.70 6.61
N TYR A 46 -19.03 -8.29 7.26
CA TYR A 46 -18.83 -9.18 8.41
C TYR A 46 -17.94 -10.37 8.03
N THR A 47 -18.24 -11.04 6.92
CA THR A 47 -17.38 -12.13 6.45
C THR A 47 -15.96 -11.67 6.16
N SER A 48 -15.78 -10.48 5.54
CA SER A 48 -14.46 -9.92 5.25
C SER A 48 -13.65 -9.64 6.52
N VAL A 49 -14.29 -9.19 7.61
CA VAL A 49 -13.65 -9.08 8.93
C VAL A 49 -13.17 -10.45 9.41
N GLY A 50 -14.00 -11.49 9.33
CA GLY A 50 -13.59 -12.85 9.68
C GLY A 50 -12.40 -13.34 8.85
N PHE A 51 -12.40 -13.05 7.55
CA PHE A 51 -11.31 -13.41 6.63
C PHE A 51 -10.04 -12.63 6.94
N SER A 52 -10.13 -11.38 7.38
CA SER A 52 -8.96 -10.60 7.82
C SER A 52 -8.30 -11.19 9.07
N ILE A 53 -9.10 -11.74 9.99
CA ILE A 53 -8.57 -12.45 11.17
C ILE A 53 -7.91 -13.74 10.72
N PHE A 54 -8.53 -14.52 9.83
CA PHE A 54 -7.88 -15.71 9.25
C PHE A 54 -6.59 -15.37 8.49
N ALA A 55 -6.55 -14.26 7.77
CA ALA A 55 -5.36 -13.79 7.07
C ALA A 55 -4.20 -13.52 8.05
N LEU A 56 -4.49 -12.87 9.17
CA LEU A 56 -3.53 -12.66 10.26
C LEU A 56 -3.04 -13.99 10.83
N LEU A 57 -3.95 -14.89 11.18
CA LEU A 57 -3.62 -16.17 11.82
C LEU A 57 -2.80 -17.06 10.89
N ALA A 58 -3.20 -17.19 9.63
CA ALA A 58 -2.51 -17.98 8.62
C ALA A 58 -1.10 -17.41 8.37
N THR A 59 -0.96 -16.09 8.28
CA THR A 59 0.36 -15.46 8.08
C THR A 59 1.26 -15.62 9.30
N LEU A 60 0.73 -15.48 10.52
CA LEU A 60 1.48 -15.73 11.76
C LEU A 60 2.05 -17.16 11.79
N TYR A 61 1.27 -18.14 11.37
CA TYR A 61 1.65 -19.55 11.40
C TYR A 61 2.57 -19.97 10.24
N LEU A 62 2.21 -19.62 9.00
CA LEU A 62 2.86 -20.14 7.79
C LEU A 62 4.24 -19.54 7.53
N VAL A 63 4.46 -18.27 7.90
CA VAL A 63 5.73 -17.57 7.69
C VAL A 63 6.92 -18.32 8.35
N PRO A 64 6.89 -18.64 9.66
CA PRO A 64 7.97 -19.40 10.29
C PRO A 64 7.97 -20.88 9.87
N ALA A 65 6.81 -21.46 9.52
CA ALA A 65 6.73 -22.84 9.08
C ALA A 65 7.40 -23.07 7.71
N LEU A 66 7.27 -22.12 6.79
CA LEU A 66 7.83 -22.19 5.43
C LEU A 66 9.22 -21.55 5.31
N GLY A 67 9.63 -20.71 6.26
CA GLY A 67 10.95 -20.07 6.27
C GLY A 67 12.13 -21.02 5.99
N PRO A 68 12.24 -22.19 6.65
CA PRO A 68 13.30 -23.17 6.36
C PRO A 68 13.31 -23.66 4.91
N THR A 69 12.13 -23.83 4.30
CA THR A 69 12.01 -24.23 2.90
C THR A 69 12.57 -23.15 1.96
N PHE A 70 12.28 -21.87 2.22
CA PHE A 70 12.83 -20.75 1.44
C PHE A 70 14.36 -20.69 1.56
N ILE A 71 14.91 -20.90 2.76
CA ILE A 71 16.37 -20.99 2.95
C ILE A 71 16.96 -22.15 2.14
N SER A 72 16.32 -23.32 2.14
CA SER A 72 16.77 -24.50 1.38
C SER A 72 16.71 -24.28 -0.13
N ALA A 73 15.74 -23.50 -0.61
CA ALA A 73 15.64 -23.04 -2.00
C ALA A 73 16.59 -21.87 -2.35
N ASN A 74 17.49 -21.50 -1.45
CA ASN A 74 18.42 -20.37 -1.58
C ASN A 74 17.75 -18.98 -1.70
N LEU A 75 16.47 -18.86 -1.30
CA LEU A 75 15.78 -17.59 -1.12
C LEU A 75 16.06 -17.07 0.30
N LYS A 76 17.22 -16.48 0.47
CA LYS A 76 17.71 -15.98 1.76
C LYS A 76 18.56 -14.73 1.60
N GLY A 77 18.43 -13.82 2.57
CA GLY A 77 19.16 -12.56 2.65
C GLY A 77 20.03 -12.49 3.90
N ARG A 78 21.03 -11.60 3.87
CA ARG A 78 21.75 -11.15 5.06
C ARG A 78 21.17 -9.81 5.50
N ASP A 79 21.02 -9.62 6.80
CA ASP A 79 20.67 -8.31 7.35
C ASP A 79 21.89 -7.38 7.24
N LEU A 80 21.86 -6.47 6.26
CA LEU A 80 22.98 -5.56 5.95
C LEU A 80 23.30 -4.58 7.09
N LEU A 81 22.37 -4.41 8.05
CA LEU A 81 22.49 -3.45 9.15
C LEU A 81 22.77 -4.14 10.48
N LYS A 82 23.34 -5.34 10.44
CA LYS A 82 23.67 -6.17 11.60
C LYS A 82 25.03 -6.84 11.44
N ILE A 83 25.66 -7.15 12.57
CA ILE A 83 26.95 -7.84 12.60
C ILE A 83 26.84 -9.35 12.36
N TYR A 84 25.71 -9.96 12.74
CA TYR A 84 25.49 -11.38 12.54
C TYR A 84 25.31 -11.68 11.05
N GLN A 85 25.77 -12.85 10.66
CA GLN A 85 25.76 -13.28 9.26
C GLN A 85 24.76 -14.40 8.98
N THR A 86 23.88 -14.68 9.96
CA THR A 86 22.84 -15.69 9.85
C THR A 86 21.92 -15.36 8.67
N PRO A 87 21.67 -16.32 7.76
CA PRO A 87 20.73 -16.12 6.67
C PRO A 87 19.30 -16.02 7.21
N ILE A 88 18.57 -15.02 6.73
CA ILE A 88 17.14 -14.81 7.01
C ILE A 88 16.37 -15.20 5.73
N PRO A 89 15.24 -15.91 5.84
CA PRO A 89 14.43 -16.26 4.67
C PRO A 89 13.92 -15.00 3.96
N GLU A 90 14.15 -14.94 2.65
CA GLU A 90 13.78 -13.84 1.75
C GLU A 90 12.49 -14.20 0.98
N SER A 91 11.84 -13.20 0.38
CA SER A 91 10.66 -13.41 -0.49
C SER A 91 9.45 -14.07 0.21
N LEU A 92 9.37 -13.96 1.55
CA LEU A 92 8.21 -14.44 2.30
C LEU A 92 6.94 -13.58 2.07
N GLY A 93 7.09 -12.48 1.32
CA GLY A 93 5.99 -11.81 0.64
C GLY A 93 5.17 -12.73 -0.26
N LEU A 94 5.74 -13.80 -0.82
CA LEU A 94 5.00 -14.82 -1.58
C LEU A 94 3.98 -15.57 -0.71
N VAL A 95 4.35 -15.91 0.54
CA VAL A 95 3.43 -16.55 1.50
C VAL A 95 2.29 -15.58 1.85
N CYS A 96 2.65 -14.33 2.12
CA CYS A 96 1.69 -13.25 2.40
C CYS A 96 0.69 -13.07 1.25
N ALA A 97 1.19 -12.98 0.02
CA ALA A 97 0.38 -12.82 -1.19
C ALA A 97 -0.52 -14.03 -1.44
N SER A 98 -0.01 -15.24 -1.21
CA SER A 98 -0.79 -16.47 -1.36
C SER A 98 -1.96 -16.53 -0.38
N VAL A 99 -1.72 -16.23 0.90
CA VAL A 99 -2.78 -16.14 1.92
C VAL A 99 -3.81 -15.07 1.53
N TYR A 100 -3.34 -13.88 1.16
CA TYR A 100 -4.20 -12.76 0.78
C TYR A 100 -5.11 -13.11 -0.41
N ILE A 101 -4.54 -13.56 -1.52
CA ILE A 101 -5.27 -13.84 -2.76
C ILE A 101 -6.18 -15.05 -2.60
N LEU A 102 -5.73 -16.12 -1.93
CA LEU A 102 -6.56 -17.30 -1.69
C LEU A 102 -7.81 -16.95 -0.88
N LEU A 103 -7.68 -16.12 0.16
CA LEU A 103 -8.83 -15.66 0.93
C LEU A 103 -9.77 -14.79 0.09
N LEU A 104 -9.25 -13.92 -0.78
CA LEU A 104 -10.09 -13.15 -1.70
C LEU A 104 -10.82 -14.04 -2.73
N VAL A 105 -10.21 -15.14 -3.16
CA VAL A 105 -10.86 -16.13 -4.03
C VAL A 105 -11.97 -16.88 -3.28
N ILE A 106 -11.69 -17.35 -2.06
CA ILE A 106 -12.70 -18.01 -1.20
C ILE A 106 -13.82 -17.03 -0.83
N PHE A 107 -13.54 -15.72 -0.81
CA PHE A 107 -14.52 -14.68 -0.49
C PHE A 107 -15.52 -14.41 -1.63
N ILE A 108 -15.23 -14.80 -2.88
CA ILE A 108 -16.08 -14.50 -4.05
C ILE A 108 -17.58 -14.81 -3.82
N PRO A 109 -17.99 -15.95 -3.25
CA PRO A 109 -19.41 -16.27 -3.13
C PRO A 109 -20.19 -15.31 -2.21
N PHE A 110 -19.55 -14.63 -1.27
CA PHE A 110 -20.21 -13.82 -0.23
C PHE A 110 -20.77 -12.47 -0.71
N PRO A 111 -20.06 -11.62 -1.46
CA PRO A 111 -20.63 -10.40 -2.02
C PRO A 111 -21.64 -10.67 -3.15
N PHE A 112 -21.59 -11.84 -3.79
CA PHE A 112 -22.44 -12.18 -4.94
C PHE A 112 -23.59 -13.14 -4.60
N SER A 113 -23.71 -13.62 -3.36
CA SER A 113 -24.69 -14.65 -2.97
C SER A 113 -26.14 -14.26 -3.26
N ASN A 114 -26.55 -13.05 -2.89
CA ASN A 114 -27.91 -12.55 -3.14
C ASN A 114 -28.19 -12.40 -4.64
N SER A 115 -27.22 -11.89 -5.40
CA SER A 115 -27.35 -11.73 -6.85
C SER A 115 -27.42 -13.07 -7.57
N LEU A 116 -26.71 -14.09 -7.07
CA LEU A 116 -26.73 -15.45 -7.60
C LEU A 116 -28.03 -16.20 -7.24
N ALA A 117 -28.52 -16.03 -6.01
CA ALA A 117 -29.76 -16.64 -5.54
C ALA A 117 -31.02 -16.08 -6.24
N ASN A 118 -30.95 -14.82 -6.70
CA ASN A 118 -32.02 -14.16 -7.43
C ASN A 118 -31.93 -14.36 -8.96
N LEU A 119 -31.00 -15.18 -9.46
CA LEU A 119 -31.02 -15.57 -10.88
C LEU A 119 -32.31 -16.36 -11.15
N PRO A 120 -33.02 -16.08 -12.24
CA PRO A 120 -34.26 -16.79 -12.56
C PRO A 120 -33.96 -18.29 -12.69
N SER A 121 -34.44 -19.06 -11.72
CA SER A 121 -34.47 -20.52 -11.80
C SER A 121 -35.34 -20.88 -13.00
N HIS A 122 -34.86 -21.81 -13.83
CA HIS A 122 -35.48 -22.25 -15.07
C HIS A 122 -36.85 -22.96 -14.91
N GLU A 123 -37.48 -22.88 -13.74
CA GLU A 123 -38.73 -23.57 -13.45
C GLU A 123 -39.88 -22.58 -13.22
N HIS A 124 -40.95 -22.83 -13.97
CA HIS A 124 -42.27 -22.20 -13.97
C HIS A 124 -42.42 -20.93 -14.80
N GLY A 125 -42.89 -21.16 -16.04
CA GLY A 125 -43.23 -20.16 -17.01
C GLY A 125 -44.26 -19.13 -16.52
N LYS A 126 -43.87 -17.87 -16.65
CA LYS A 126 -44.63 -16.78 -17.27
C LYS A 126 -43.64 -15.65 -17.50
N MET A 127 -43.18 -15.51 -18.74
CA MET A 127 -42.39 -14.35 -19.17
C MET A 127 -43.26 -13.10 -19.07
N LEU A 128 -43.00 -12.28 -18.07
CA LEU A 128 -43.26 -10.84 -18.07
C LEU A 128 -42.57 -10.21 -16.86
N HIS A 129 -41.31 -9.80 -17.04
CA HIS A 129 -40.81 -8.44 -16.83
C HIS A 129 -39.33 -8.37 -17.22
N GLU A 130 -38.96 -7.24 -17.82
CA GLU A 130 -37.65 -6.89 -18.38
C GLU A 130 -36.53 -7.08 -17.34
N GLY A 131 -35.62 -8.04 -17.56
CA GLY A 131 -34.65 -8.50 -16.56
C GLY A 131 -33.19 -8.52 -17.00
N LEU A 132 -32.80 -7.70 -17.98
CA LEU A 132 -31.39 -7.55 -18.39
C LEU A 132 -30.52 -6.90 -17.30
N SER A 133 -31.08 -6.00 -16.49
CA SER A 133 -30.33 -5.14 -15.56
C SER A 133 -29.67 -5.88 -14.38
N VAL A 134 -30.33 -6.90 -13.81
CA VAL A 134 -29.78 -7.64 -12.66
C VAL A 134 -28.62 -8.53 -13.10
N ALA A 135 -28.80 -9.27 -14.21
CA ALA A 135 -27.74 -10.10 -14.77
C ALA A 135 -26.56 -9.24 -15.25
N GLU A 136 -26.80 -8.14 -15.96
CA GLU A 136 -25.74 -7.22 -16.42
C GLU A 136 -24.97 -6.62 -15.24
N SER A 137 -25.65 -6.27 -14.14
CA SER A 137 -25.00 -5.75 -12.92
C SER A 137 -24.12 -6.78 -12.19
N LEU A 138 -24.52 -8.06 -12.17
CA LEU A 138 -23.72 -9.14 -11.58
C LEU A 138 -22.45 -9.38 -12.40
N HIS A 139 -22.57 -9.50 -13.72
CA HIS A 139 -21.42 -9.71 -14.60
C HIS A 139 -20.43 -8.55 -14.52
N HIS A 140 -20.93 -7.31 -14.47
CA HIS A 140 -20.11 -6.12 -14.26
C HIS A 140 -19.30 -6.19 -12.96
N GLN A 141 -19.97 -6.38 -11.81
CA GLN A 141 -19.27 -6.39 -10.51
C GLN A 141 -18.32 -7.58 -10.37
N LEU A 142 -18.69 -8.74 -10.92
CA LEU A 142 -17.84 -9.92 -10.93
C LEU A 142 -16.62 -9.72 -11.85
N SER A 143 -16.78 -9.10 -13.02
CA SER A 143 -15.70 -8.74 -13.96
C SER A 143 -14.69 -7.79 -13.30
N VAL A 144 -15.18 -6.76 -12.60
CA VAL A 144 -14.36 -5.84 -11.79
C VAL A 144 -13.58 -6.58 -10.70
N TYR A 145 -14.21 -7.50 -9.98
CA TYR A 145 -13.56 -8.28 -8.92
C TYR A 145 -12.52 -9.27 -9.46
N LEU A 146 -12.85 -10.02 -10.51
CA LEU A 146 -11.96 -11.01 -11.12
C LEU A 146 -10.77 -10.37 -11.84
N SER A 147 -10.95 -9.22 -12.51
CA SER A 147 -9.83 -8.50 -13.13
C SER A 147 -8.86 -7.92 -12.10
N SER A 148 -9.39 -7.52 -10.94
CA SER A 148 -8.60 -7.08 -9.78
C SER A 148 -7.77 -8.23 -9.20
N LEU A 149 -8.37 -9.42 -9.03
CA LEU A 149 -7.66 -10.63 -8.63
C LEU A 149 -6.60 -11.05 -9.65
N LEU A 150 -6.91 -11.01 -10.94
CA LEU A 150 -5.97 -11.35 -11.99
C LEU A 150 -4.77 -10.39 -12.00
N SER A 151 -5.00 -9.10 -11.80
CA SER A 151 -3.93 -8.10 -11.68
C SER A 151 -3.03 -8.37 -10.47
N LEU A 152 -3.61 -8.76 -9.32
CA LEU A 152 -2.87 -9.17 -8.12
C LEU A 152 -2.05 -10.45 -8.34
N LEU A 153 -2.61 -11.45 -9.02
CA LEU A 153 -1.91 -12.69 -9.35
C LEU A 153 -0.71 -12.43 -10.27
N ILE A 154 -0.89 -11.62 -11.31
CA ILE A 154 0.21 -11.24 -12.21
C ILE A 154 1.27 -10.43 -11.46
N ALA A 155 0.88 -9.47 -10.61
CA ALA A 155 1.82 -8.72 -9.78
C ALA A 155 2.60 -9.61 -8.82
N THR A 156 1.94 -10.59 -8.19
CA THR A 156 2.58 -11.59 -7.31
C THR A 156 3.59 -12.41 -8.09
N MET A 157 3.18 -12.96 -9.23
CA MET A 157 4.04 -13.78 -10.07
C MET A 157 5.27 -12.98 -10.51
N LEU A 158 5.08 -11.78 -11.06
CA LEU A 158 6.19 -10.98 -11.57
C LEU A 158 7.11 -10.45 -10.45
N GLY A 159 6.56 -10.13 -9.27
CA GLY A 159 7.37 -9.76 -8.11
C GLY A 159 8.21 -10.94 -7.59
N PHE A 160 7.65 -12.14 -7.61
CA PHE A 160 8.41 -13.34 -7.26
C PHE A 160 9.48 -13.69 -8.30
N LEU A 161 9.19 -13.52 -9.59
CA LEU A 161 10.20 -13.67 -10.64
C LEU A 161 11.31 -12.60 -10.51
N ASP A 162 11.00 -11.38 -10.06
CA ASP A 162 12.00 -10.35 -9.76
C ASP A 162 12.93 -10.78 -8.62
N ASP A 163 12.35 -11.31 -7.54
CA ASP A 163 13.10 -11.89 -6.42
C ASP A 163 14.02 -13.05 -6.83
N VAL A 164 13.54 -13.95 -7.70
CA VAL A 164 14.29 -15.15 -8.14
C VAL A 164 15.37 -14.80 -9.17
N PHE A 165 15.08 -13.91 -10.11
CA PHE A 165 15.97 -13.62 -11.23
C PHE A 165 16.84 -12.37 -11.03
N ASP A 166 16.63 -11.58 -9.97
CA ASP A 166 17.33 -10.30 -9.72
C ASP A 166 17.27 -9.40 -10.97
N ILE A 167 16.05 -9.10 -11.41
CA ILE A 167 15.80 -8.45 -12.70
C ILE A 167 16.42 -7.05 -12.70
N ARG A 168 17.10 -6.67 -13.80
CA ARG A 168 17.70 -5.34 -13.93
C ARG A 168 16.64 -4.24 -13.89
N TRP A 169 16.95 -3.11 -13.25
CA TRP A 169 16.04 -1.97 -13.06
C TRP A 169 15.26 -1.51 -14.31
N ARG A 170 15.88 -1.54 -15.49
CA ARG A 170 15.24 -1.15 -16.77
C ARG A 170 14.05 -2.05 -17.14
N HIS A 171 14.05 -3.29 -16.66
CA HIS A 171 12.97 -4.25 -16.85
C HIS A 171 11.99 -4.26 -15.65
N LYS A 172 12.33 -3.62 -14.52
CA LYS A 172 11.41 -3.47 -13.38
C LYS A 172 10.28 -2.47 -13.67
N LEU A 173 10.55 -1.40 -14.43
CA LEU A 173 9.52 -0.39 -14.77
C LEU A 173 8.35 -0.94 -15.61
N PRO A 174 8.56 -1.79 -16.64
CA PRO A 174 7.45 -2.36 -17.40
C PRO A 174 6.62 -3.42 -16.67
N ILE A 175 7.14 -4.04 -15.61
CA ILE A 175 6.47 -5.17 -14.95
C ILE A 175 5.10 -4.79 -14.37
N PRO A 176 4.95 -3.71 -13.57
CA PRO A 176 3.64 -3.31 -13.05
C PRO A 176 2.67 -2.81 -14.13
N ILE A 177 3.17 -2.36 -15.28
CA ILE A 177 2.35 -1.99 -16.44
C ILE A 177 1.62 -3.23 -16.96
N ILE A 178 2.34 -4.35 -17.16
CA ILE A 178 1.77 -5.63 -17.59
C ILE A 178 0.73 -6.11 -16.58
N ALA A 179 1.07 -6.06 -15.29
CA ALA A 179 0.17 -6.49 -14.22
C ALA A 179 -1.12 -5.65 -14.14
N SER A 180 -1.11 -4.39 -14.61
CA SER A 180 -2.28 -3.51 -14.64
C SER A 180 -3.22 -3.74 -15.84
N ILE A 181 -2.81 -4.50 -16.86
CA ILE A 181 -3.60 -4.68 -18.09
C ILE A 181 -5.02 -5.21 -17.82
N PRO A 182 -5.25 -6.25 -17.00
CA PRO A 182 -6.60 -6.74 -16.75
C PRO A 182 -7.54 -5.67 -16.18
N LEU A 183 -7.03 -4.90 -15.22
CA LEU A 183 -7.73 -3.76 -14.61
C LEU A 183 -8.11 -2.71 -15.67
N LEU A 184 -7.16 -2.33 -16.53
CA LEU A 184 -7.39 -1.33 -17.59
C LEU A 184 -8.41 -1.82 -18.62
N MET A 185 -8.34 -3.10 -19.01
CA MET A 185 -9.24 -3.69 -19.98
C MET A 185 -10.67 -3.75 -19.47
N VAL A 186 -10.89 -4.12 -18.20
CA VAL A 186 -12.22 -4.09 -17.60
C VAL A 186 -12.70 -2.65 -17.44
N TYR A 187 -11.85 -1.73 -16.99
CA TYR A 187 -12.23 -0.30 -16.93
C TYR A 187 -12.68 0.24 -18.29
N TYR A 188 -12.05 -0.20 -19.38
CA TYR A 188 -12.44 0.15 -20.75
C TYR A 188 -13.76 -0.54 -21.17
N ALA A 189 -13.88 -1.84 -20.98
CA ALA A 189 -15.05 -2.63 -21.38
C ALA A 189 -16.33 -2.12 -20.69
N GLU A 190 -16.21 -1.74 -19.41
CA GLU A 190 -17.29 -1.20 -18.60
C GLU A 190 -17.55 0.30 -18.81
N ARG A 191 -16.93 0.91 -19.84
CA ARG A 191 -17.09 2.34 -20.20
C ARG A 191 -16.76 3.29 -19.05
N GLY A 192 -15.69 2.99 -18.31
CA GLY A 192 -15.23 3.80 -17.19
C GLY A 192 -14.96 5.26 -17.56
N ASN A 193 -15.31 6.17 -16.66
CA ASN A 193 -15.21 7.61 -16.91
C ASN A 193 -13.75 8.06 -17.03
N THR A 194 -13.43 8.81 -18.08
CA THR A 194 -12.10 9.39 -18.34
C THR A 194 -12.06 10.92 -18.14
N HIS A 195 -13.16 11.50 -17.68
CA HIS A 195 -13.22 12.92 -17.30
C HIS A 195 -12.62 13.12 -15.92
N VAL A 196 -11.76 14.13 -15.80
CA VAL A 196 -11.15 14.52 -14.53
C VAL A 196 -11.66 15.92 -14.16
N VAL A 197 -12.12 16.04 -12.91
CA VAL A 197 -12.45 17.33 -12.31
C VAL A 197 -11.17 18.14 -12.12
N VAL A 198 -11.16 19.35 -12.67
CA VAL A 198 -10.04 20.29 -12.62
C VAL A 198 -10.13 21.15 -11.34
N PRO A 199 -9.02 21.32 -10.60
CA PRO A 199 -8.93 22.27 -9.49
C PRO A 199 -9.30 23.70 -9.87
N LEU A 200 -9.97 24.44 -8.98
CA LEU A 200 -10.38 25.84 -9.16
C LEU A 200 -9.32 26.75 -9.80
N PRO A 201 -8.03 26.74 -9.36
CA PRO A 201 -7.02 27.61 -9.94
C PRO A 201 -6.70 27.32 -11.41
N LEU A 202 -6.97 26.10 -11.89
CA LEU A 202 -6.65 25.63 -13.24
C LEU A 202 -7.86 25.68 -14.19
N ARG A 203 -9.07 25.93 -13.67
CA ARG A 203 -10.29 25.99 -14.50
C ARG A 203 -10.30 27.09 -15.56
N PRO A 204 -9.69 28.28 -15.37
CA PRO A 204 -9.63 29.28 -16.44
C PRO A 204 -8.92 28.79 -17.71
N ILE A 205 -8.01 27.81 -17.57
CA ILE A 205 -7.23 27.27 -18.68
C ILE A 205 -7.90 26.03 -19.27
N PHE A 206 -8.42 25.16 -18.41
CA PHE A 206 -8.84 23.80 -18.79
C PHE A 206 -10.35 23.54 -18.68
N GLY A 207 -11.14 24.50 -18.18
CA GLY A 207 -12.55 24.30 -17.82
C GLY A 207 -12.71 23.50 -16.53
N ALA A 208 -13.97 23.20 -16.16
CA ALA A 208 -14.28 22.45 -14.93
C ALA A 208 -14.02 20.94 -15.05
N LEU A 209 -14.20 20.39 -16.25
CA LEU A 209 -14.03 18.98 -16.57
C LEU A 209 -13.16 18.86 -17.82
N VAL A 210 -12.13 18.00 -17.75
CA VAL A 210 -11.28 17.68 -18.89
C VAL A 210 -11.42 16.20 -19.20
N ASN A 211 -11.73 15.88 -20.46
CA ASN A 211 -11.65 14.51 -20.94
C ASN A 211 -10.20 14.17 -21.31
N LEU A 212 -9.58 13.26 -20.55
CA LEU A 212 -8.21 12.81 -20.83
C LEU A 212 -8.15 11.66 -21.83
N GLY A 213 -9.26 10.95 -22.08
CA GLY A 213 -9.33 9.82 -22.99
C GLY A 213 -8.21 8.79 -22.74
N PRO A 214 -7.39 8.43 -23.75
CA PRO A 214 -6.27 7.49 -23.61
C PRO A 214 -5.25 7.87 -22.52
N LEU A 215 -5.04 9.17 -22.25
CA LEU A 215 -4.09 9.61 -21.21
C LEU A 215 -4.54 9.20 -19.80
N TYR A 216 -5.84 9.00 -19.59
CA TYR A 216 -6.35 8.48 -18.32
C TYR A 216 -5.91 7.02 -18.08
N TYR A 217 -5.85 6.20 -19.13
CA TYR A 217 -5.35 4.83 -19.04
C TYR A 217 -3.84 4.78 -18.79
N VAL A 218 -3.08 5.68 -19.43
CA VAL A 218 -1.65 5.85 -19.11
C VAL A 218 -1.48 6.23 -17.64
N TYR A 219 -2.28 7.17 -17.13
CA TYR A 219 -2.26 7.54 -15.72
C TYR A 219 -2.55 6.34 -14.79
N MET A 220 -3.59 5.54 -15.06
CA MET A 220 -3.91 4.36 -14.25
C MET A 220 -2.78 3.32 -14.26
N SER A 221 -2.15 3.10 -15.40
CA SER A 221 -0.99 2.21 -15.50
C SER A 221 0.22 2.75 -14.75
N LEU A 222 0.52 4.04 -14.87
CA LEU A 222 1.60 4.69 -14.13
C LEU A 222 1.33 4.74 -12.62
N LEU A 223 0.07 4.80 -12.18
CA LEU A 223 -0.31 4.70 -10.77
C LEU A 223 0.06 3.32 -10.22
N SER A 224 -0.27 2.24 -10.94
CA SER A 224 0.19 0.88 -10.61
C SER A 224 1.71 0.81 -10.46
N THR A 225 2.43 1.28 -11.47
CA THR A 225 3.91 1.33 -11.44
C THR A 225 4.45 2.17 -10.30
N PHE A 226 3.83 3.29 -9.99
CA PHE A 226 4.24 4.15 -8.89
C PHE A 226 4.04 3.47 -7.54
N THR A 227 2.84 2.95 -7.26
CA THR A 227 2.53 2.34 -5.95
C THR A 227 3.43 1.14 -5.63
N THR A 228 3.71 0.26 -6.58
CA THR A 228 4.60 -0.90 -6.39
C THR A 228 6.06 -0.50 -6.17
N ASN A 229 6.60 0.34 -7.05
CA ASN A 229 8.00 0.74 -6.98
C ASN A 229 8.26 1.69 -5.81
N SER A 230 7.31 2.56 -5.45
CA SER A 230 7.53 3.57 -4.40
C SER A 230 7.63 2.95 -3.01
N ILE A 231 6.90 1.86 -2.74
CA ILE A 231 7.09 1.03 -1.54
C ILE A 231 8.45 0.33 -1.60
N ASN A 232 8.79 -0.27 -2.75
CA ASN A 232 10.06 -1.00 -2.92
C ASN A 232 11.30 -0.11 -2.74
N ILE A 233 11.31 1.12 -3.25
CA ILE A 233 12.44 2.04 -3.06
C ILE A 233 12.47 2.69 -1.66
N LEU A 234 11.41 2.54 -0.87
CA LEU A 234 11.32 2.99 0.52
C LEU A 234 11.50 1.78 1.47
N ALA A 235 12.63 1.12 1.35
CA ALA A 235 12.90 -0.18 1.97
C ALA A 235 14.30 -0.25 2.60
N GLY A 236 14.60 -1.39 3.23
CA GLY A 236 15.94 -1.75 3.66
C GLY A 236 16.28 -1.46 5.13
N ILE A 237 15.27 -1.19 5.96
CA ILE A 237 15.36 -1.34 7.42
C ILE A 237 14.23 -2.28 7.90
N ASN A 238 14.51 -3.05 8.94
CA ASN A 238 13.60 -4.07 9.47
C ASN A 238 12.23 -3.50 9.83
N GLY A 239 11.18 -3.91 9.10
CA GLY A 239 9.80 -3.48 9.30
C GLY A 239 9.33 -2.36 8.37
N SER A 240 10.18 -1.75 7.53
CA SER A 240 9.82 -0.54 6.78
C SER A 240 8.74 -0.76 5.71
N GLU A 241 8.87 -1.82 4.91
CA GLU A 241 8.04 -2.17 3.77
C GLU A 241 6.62 -2.54 4.25
N VAL A 242 6.55 -3.37 5.29
CA VAL A 242 5.29 -3.85 5.84
C VAL A 242 4.57 -2.77 6.65
N SER A 243 5.31 -1.89 7.34
CA SER A 243 4.71 -0.90 8.24
C SER A 243 4.07 0.23 7.47
N GLN A 244 4.73 0.72 6.43
CA GLN A 244 4.14 1.72 5.55
C GLN A 244 2.91 1.17 4.83
N ALA A 245 2.97 -0.08 4.33
CA ALA A 245 1.83 -0.73 3.68
C ALA A 245 0.66 -0.90 4.67
N LEU A 246 0.92 -1.33 5.91
CA LEU A 246 -0.10 -1.44 6.94
C LEU A 246 -0.77 -0.10 7.25
N ILE A 247 0.00 0.97 7.41
CA ILE A 247 -0.55 2.30 7.73
C ILE A 247 -1.37 2.84 6.55
N ILE A 248 -0.91 2.65 5.31
CA ILE A 248 -1.66 3.04 4.10
C ILE A 248 -2.97 2.25 4.02
N ALA A 249 -2.93 0.91 4.19
CA ALA A 249 -4.11 0.06 4.17
C ALA A 249 -5.12 0.46 5.26
N LEU A 250 -4.66 0.72 6.49
CA LEU A 250 -5.51 1.22 7.57
C LEU A 250 -6.10 2.59 7.24
N SER A 251 -5.35 3.49 6.59
CA SER A 251 -5.86 4.81 6.18
C SER A 251 -6.93 4.69 5.09
N ILE A 252 -6.79 3.75 4.16
CA ILE A 252 -7.82 3.44 3.16
C ILE A 252 -9.05 2.85 3.84
N VAL A 253 -8.88 1.87 4.74
CA VAL A 253 -10.00 1.32 5.53
C VAL A 253 -10.73 2.43 6.28
N LEU A 254 -10.01 3.30 7.01
CA LEU A 254 -10.61 4.42 7.71
C LEU A 254 -11.35 5.36 6.76
N ASN A 255 -10.78 5.70 5.60
CA ASN A 255 -11.46 6.48 4.57
C ASN A 255 -12.76 5.80 4.11
N ASP A 256 -12.72 4.50 3.82
CA ASP A 256 -13.88 3.76 3.30
C ASP A 256 -15.01 3.65 4.32
N LEU A 257 -14.67 3.45 5.60
CA LEU A 257 -15.65 3.44 6.68
C LEU A 257 -16.44 4.76 6.74
N LEU A 258 -15.86 5.91 6.38
CA LEU A 258 -16.59 7.20 6.39
C LEU A 258 -17.73 7.27 5.36
N TYR A 259 -17.70 6.43 4.33
CA TYR A 259 -18.73 6.38 3.28
C TYR A 259 -19.78 5.29 3.50
N LEU A 260 -19.67 4.48 4.57
CA LEU A 260 -20.67 3.46 4.87
C LEU A 260 -21.90 4.02 5.60
N PRO A 261 -23.09 3.43 5.39
CA PRO A 261 -24.32 3.83 6.05
C PRO A 261 -24.39 3.23 7.48
N TRP A 262 -23.67 3.82 8.43
CA TRP A 262 -23.68 3.35 9.81
C TRP A 262 -25.04 3.58 10.47
N PRO A 263 -25.50 2.69 11.37
CA PRO A 263 -26.76 2.88 12.10
C PRO A 263 -26.64 3.88 13.26
N ILE A 264 -25.42 4.29 13.62
CA ILE A 264 -25.14 5.19 14.75
C ILE A 264 -24.68 6.52 14.15
N ASP A 265 -25.41 7.58 14.49
CA ASP A 265 -25.03 8.94 14.13
C ASP A 265 -23.90 9.40 15.07
N PHE A 266 -22.76 9.78 14.50
CA PHE A 266 -21.71 10.48 15.22
C PHE A 266 -21.21 11.66 14.39
N ARG A 267 -21.06 12.80 15.07
CA ARG A 267 -20.56 14.03 14.45
C ARG A 267 -19.07 14.09 14.61
N VAL A 268 -18.36 14.26 13.50
CA VAL A 268 -16.95 14.61 13.56
C VAL A 268 -16.86 16.13 13.49
N PRO A 269 -16.40 16.80 14.56
CA PRO A 269 -16.25 18.25 14.59
C PRO A 269 -15.10 18.70 13.65
N LEU A 270 -15.41 18.82 12.36
CA LEU A 270 -14.48 19.28 11.32
C LEU A 270 -14.16 20.77 11.43
N HIS A 271 -14.81 21.51 12.33
CA HIS A 271 -14.39 22.87 12.70
C HIS A 271 -12.95 22.91 13.25
N LEU A 272 -12.48 21.82 13.88
CA LEU A 272 -11.07 21.67 14.27
C LEU A 272 -10.13 21.48 13.07
N LEU A 273 -10.68 21.11 11.91
CA LEU A 273 -10.00 20.84 10.64
C LEU A 273 -10.32 21.93 9.59
N GLY A 274 -10.80 23.11 10.02
CA GLY A 274 -10.89 24.32 9.19
C GLY A 274 -12.16 24.47 8.35
N ASN A 275 -13.15 23.59 8.48
CA ASN A 275 -14.43 23.66 7.76
C ASN A 275 -15.57 24.05 8.73
N GLN A 276 -16.46 24.97 8.33
CA GLN A 276 -17.63 25.37 9.11
C GLN A 276 -18.75 24.31 9.10
N ALA A 277 -18.61 23.25 8.30
CA ALA A 277 -19.56 22.13 8.25
C ALA A 277 -19.22 21.05 9.28
N GLU A 278 -20.22 20.60 10.05
CA GLU A 278 -20.19 19.32 10.76
C GLU A 278 -20.40 18.19 9.74
N VAL A 279 -19.57 17.13 9.76
CA VAL A 279 -19.88 15.92 9.00
C VAL A 279 -20.64 14.98 9.91
N ASP A 280 -21.92 14.78 9.58
CA ASP A 280 -22.77 13.75 10.15
C ASP A 280 -22.39 12.39 9.53
N ILE A 281 -21.85 11.49 10.34
CA ILE A 281 -21.52 10.12 9.94
C ILE A 281 -22.54 9.17 10.58
N GLY A 282 -23.28 8.42 9.76
CA GLY A 282 -24.32 7.49 10.21
C GLY A 282 -25.75 8.06 10.10
N GLY A 283 -26.75 7.14 10.05
CA GLY A 283 -28.19 7.35 9.82
C GLY A 283 -28.79 6.49 8.65
N VAL A 284 -30.10 6.57 8.40
CA VAL A 284 -30.83 5.75 7.39
C VAL A 284 -30.44 6.10 5.94
N TRP A 285 -29.52 5.34 5.31
CA TRP A 285 -29.05 5.46 3.91
C TRP A 285 -28.55 6.85 3.41
N SER A 286 -28.99 7.95 4.02
CA SER A 286 -28.71 9.35 3.69
C SER A 286 -27.53 9.91 4.48
N ALA A 287 -26.72 9.05 5.07
CA ALA A 287 -26.06 9.36 6.32
C ALA A 287 -24.68 8.68 6.36
N GLY A 288 -23.63 9.45 6.60
CA GLY A 288 -22.28 9.17 6.11
C GLY A 288 -21.92 9.98 4.86
N MET A 289 -20.64 9.95 4.46
CA MET A 289 -20.10 10.78 3.37
C MET A 289 -20.60 10.39 1.97
N ALA A 290 -21.39 9.32 1.86
CA ALA A 290 -22.00 8.89 0.61
C ALA A 290 -23.34 9.59 0.29
N HIS A 291 -23.95 10.29 1.25
CA HIS A 291 -25.14 11.13 1.07
C HIS A 291 -26.29 10.46 0.26
N GLY A 292 -26.57 9.18 0.49
CA GLY A 292 -27.61 8.44 -0.26
C GLY A 292 -27.12 7.68 -1.49
N SER A 293 -25.88 7.88 -1.95
CA SER A 293 -25.33 7.22 -3.14
C SER A 293 -24.96 5.76 -2.87
N ARG A 294 -25.82 4.84 -3.34
CA ARG A 294 -25.57 3.39 -3.29
C ARG A 294 -24.32 2.97 -4.06
N GLU A 295 -24.01 3.65 -5.17
CA GLU A 295 -22.83 3.38 -5.98
C GLU A 295 -21.54 3.71 -5.22
N LEU A 296 -21.51 4.84 -4.51
CA LEU A 296 -20.36 5.24 -3.71
C LEU A 296 -20.14 4.31 -2.51
N VAL A 297 -21.21 3.91 -1.83
CA VAL A 297 -21.15 2.86 -0.79
C VAL A 297 -20.58 1.56 -1.37
N GLY A 298 -21.06 1.13 -2.54
CA GLY A 298 -20.59 -0.09 -3.21
C GLY A 298 -19.09 -0.05 -3.54
N ARG A 299 -18.58 1.09 -4.03
CA ARG A 299 -17.16 1.33 -4.30
C ARG A 299 -16.30 1.23 -3.04
N HIS A 300 -16.73 1.83 -1.93
CA HIS A 300 -15.99 1.76 -0.66
C HIS A 300 -16.09 0.39 0.01
N LEU A 301 -17.22 -0.32 -0.14
CA LEU A 301 -17.32 -1.73 0.27
C LEU A 301 -16.38 -2.63 -0.53
N PHE A 302 -16.31 -2.45 -1.85
CA PHE A 302 -15.35 -3.16 -2.69
C PHE A 302 -13.92 -2.95 -2.18
N SER A 303 -13.53 -1.71 -1.91
CA SER A 303 -12.21 -1.41 -1.36
C SER A 303 -11.96 -2.10 -0.01
N LEU A 304 -12.93 -2.06 0.92
CA LEU A 304 -12.83 -2.74 2.21
C LEU A 304 -12.62 -4.25 2.08
N TYR A 305 -13.28 -4.91 1.11
CA TYR A 305 -13.14 -6.35 0.90
C TYR A 305 -11.69 -6.75 0.53
N PHE A 306 -10.96 -5.88 -0.16
CA PHE A 306 -9.55 -6.08 -0.48
C PHE A 306 -8.64 -5.60 0.66
N MET A 307 -8.92 -4.47 1.29
CA MET A 307 -8.02 -3.88 2.29
C MET A 307 -8.04 -4.62 3.64
N LEU A 308 -9.18 -5.15 4.09
CA LEU A 308 -9.24 -5.84 5.39
C LEU A 308 -8.36 -7.11 5.43
N PRO A 309 -8.44 -8.06 4.47
CA PRO A 309 -7.52 -9.18 4.44
C PRO A 309 -6.04 -8.76 4.29
N LEU A 310 -5.76 -7.70 3.52
CA LEU A 310 -4.40 -7.17 3.40
C LEU A 310 -3.87 -6.64 4.74
N VAL A 311 -4.70 -5.92 5.52
CA VAL A 311 -4.36 -5.49 6.89
C VAL A 311 -4.04 -6.70 7.77
N GLY A 312 -4.87 -7.76 7.71
CA GLY A 312 -4.62 -9.01 8.42
C GLY A 312 -3.26 -9.63 8.10
N VAL A 313 -2.96 -9.80 6.80
CA VAL A 313 -1.66 -10.28 6.32
C VAL A 313 -0.52 -9.38 6.79
N CYS A 314 -0.65 -8.06 6.66
CA CYS A 314 0.39 -7.11 7.08
C CYS A 314 0.66 -7.21 8.58
N ILE A 315 -0.37 -7.31 9.43
CA ILE A 315 -0.19 -7.46 10.89
C ILE A 315 0.50 -8.79 11.21
N GLY A 316 0.06 -9.89 10.58
CA GLY A 316 0.67 -11.21 10.80
C GLY A 316 2.13 -11.26 10.34
N PHE A 317 2.45 -10.68 9.18
CA PHE A 317 3.81 -10.65 8.66
C PHE A 317 4.71 -9.68 9.43
N MET A 318 4.16 -8.52 9.84
CA MET A 318 4.84 -7.55 10.67
C MET A 318 5.38 -8.19 11.95
N TYR A 319 4.65 -9.13 12.55
CA TYR A 319 5.15 -9.85 13.71
C TYR A 319 6.51 -10.51 13.44
N HIS A 320 6.75 -11.10 12.27
CA HIS A 320 8.02 -11.78 11.95
C HIS A 320 9.07 -10.85 11.35
N ASN A 321 8.65 -9.84 10.58
CA ASN A 321 9.52 -8.88 9.92
C ASN A 321 9.98 -7.73 10.84
N TRP A 322 9.24 -7.42 11.92
CA TRP A 322 9.60 -6.34 12.83
C TRP A 322 10.96 -6.54 13.49
N TYR A 323 11.67 -5.43 13.73
CA TYR A 323 13.00 -5.42 14.32
C TYR A 323 13.16 -6.33 15.56
N PRO A 324 14.23 -7.13 15.64
CA PRO A 324 15.13 -7.52 14.53
C PRO A 324 14.43 -8.46 13.54
N ALA A 325 14.56 -8.36 12.22
CA ALA A 325 13.76 -9.21 11.32
C ALA A 325 14.11 -10.71 11.41
N ARG A 326 13.10 -11.58 11.25
CA ARG A 326 13.25 -13.04 11.10
C ARG A 326 12.75 -13.55 9.74
N ALA A 327 12.18 -12.66 8.96
CA ALA A 327 11.63 -12.91 7.64
C ALA A 327 11.71 -11.61 6.84
N PHE A 328 12.16 -11.68 5.59
CA PHE A 328 12.17 -10.55 4.69
C PHE A 328 11.05 -10.63 3.65
N PRO A 329 10.42 -9.48 3.32
CA PRO A 329 9.29 -9.42 2.39
C PRO A 329 9.67 -9.81 0.96
N GLY A 330 10.86 -9.43 0.49
CA GLY A 330 11.21 -9.39 -0.93
C GLY A 330 10.42 -8.36 -1.75
N ASP A 331 10.76 -8.27 -3.03
CA ASP A 331 10.04 -7.46 -4.03
C ASP A 331 8.60 -7.94 -4.19
N THR A 332 8.37 -9.25 -4.01
CA THR A 332 7.03 -9.88 -4.08
C THR A 332 6.00 -9.15 -3.23
N PHE A 333 6.31 -8.86 -1.96
CA PHE A 333 5.39 -8.15 -1.06
C PHE A 333 5.10 -6.73 -1.56
N CYS A 334 6.15 -5.99 -1.94
CA CYS A 334 6.03 -4.61 -2.40
C CYS A 334 5.13 -4.52 -3.65
N TYR A 335 5.26 -5.47 -4.57
CA TYR A 335 4.46 -5.52 -5.79
C TYR A 335 3.00 -5.84 -5.49
N VAL A 336 2.75 -6.80 -4.60
CA VAL A 336 1.38 -7.16 -4.20
C VAL A 336 0.69 -6.06 -3.42
N ALA A 337 1.38 -5.45 -2.45
CA ALA A 337 0.82 -4.35 -1.67
C ALA A 337 0.53 -3.14 -2.57
N GLY A 338 1.50 -2.73 -3.40
CA GLY A 338 1.31 -1.63 -4.35
C GLY A 338 0.16 -1.89 -5.33
N MET A 339 0.11 -3.09 -5.92
CA MET A 339 -0.98 -3.45 -6.82
C MET A 339 -2.34 -3.47 -6.11
N ALA A 340 -2.43 -3.97 -4.87
CA ALA A 340 -3.66 -3.94 -4.10
C ALA A 340 -4.17 -2.51 -3.87
N PHE A 341 -3.27 -1.58 -3.56
CA PHE A 341 -3.61 -0.16 -3.44
C PHE A 341 -4.08 0.45 -4.76
N SER A 342 -3.40 0.15 -5.86
CA SER A 342 -3.80 0.64 -7.18
C SER A 342 -5.14 0.08 -7.63
N VAL A 343 -5.40 -1.21 -7.40
CA VAL A 343 -6.67 -1.88 -7.67
C VAL A 343 -7.82 -1.15 -6.97
N VAL A 344 -7.73 -0.95 -5.66
CA VAL A 344 -8.83 -0.29 -4.92
C VAL A 344 -8.94 1.18 -5.28
N GLY A 345 -7.82 1.88 -5.45
CA GLY A 345 -7.84 3.29 -5.84
C GLY A 345 -8.51 3.54 -7.19
N ILE A 346 -8.23 2.67 -8.18
CA ILE A 346 -8.77 2.76 -9.54
C ILE A 346 -10.24 2.33 -9.55
N GLN A 347 -10.56 1.12 -9.07
CA GLN A 347 -11.92 0.58 -9.16
C GLN A 347 -12.93 1.33 -8.28
N ALA A 348 -12.49 1.85 -7.12
CA ALA A 348 -13.35 2.64 -6.24
C ALA A 348 -13.23 4.16 -6.48
N HIS A 349 -12.54 4.57 -7.55
CA HIS A 349 -12.46 5.97 -8.04
C HIS A 349 -11.94 7.00 -7.01
N PHE A 350 -11.05 6.61 -6.10
CA PHE A 350 -10.45 7.51 -5.13
C PHE A 350 -8.92 7.66 -5.29
N THR A 351 -8.36 7.40 -6.48
CA THR A 351 -6.91 7.50 -6.77
C THR A 351 -6.26 8.80 -6.28
N LYS A 352 -6.97 9.94 -6.34
CA LYS A 352 -6.49 11.23 -5.80
C LYS A 352 -6.30 11.20 -4.28
N THR A 353 -7.24 10.60 -3.55
CA THR A 353 -7.14 10.40 -2.10
C THR A 353 -6.04 9.39 -1.78
N LEU A 354 -5.93 8.32 -2.58
CA LEU A 354 -4.87 7.32 -2.43
C LEU A 354 -3.48 7.96 -2.50
N LEU A 355 -3.24 8.85 -3.50
CA LEU A 355 -1.97 9.54 -3.64
C LEU A 355 -1.64 10.45 -2.43
N LEU A 356 -2.64 10.97 -1.72
CA LEU A 356 -2.39 11.70 -0.47
C LEU A 356 -1.89 10.78 0.65
N PHE A 357 -2.38 9.54 0.72
CA PHE A 357 -1.82 8.56 1.68
C PHE A 357 -0.39 8.12 1.30
N PHE A 358 0.02 8.30 0.04
CA PHE A 358 1.37 8.03 -0.44
C PHE A 358 2.35 9.21 -0.28
N LEU A 359 2.01 10.26 0.47
CA LEU A 359 2.87 11.46 0.60
C LEU A 359 4.34 11.15 0.96
N PRO A 360 4.66 10.28 1.94
CA PRO A 360 6.04 9.91 2.24
C PRO A 360 6.75 9.17 1.10
N GLN A 361 6.02 8.31 0.38
CA GLN A 361 6.51 7.57 -0.79
C GLN A 361 6.78 8.52 -1.95
N ILE A 362 5.89 9.50 -2.19
CA ILE A 362 6.08 10.57 -3.18
C ILE A 362 7.33 11.38 -2.83
N PHE A 363 7.48 11.80 -1.57
CA PHE A 363 8.67 12.52 -1.13
C PHE A 363 9.95 11.71 -1.35
N ASN A 364 9.98 10.44 -0.95
CA ASN A 364 11.14 9.56 -1.15
C ASN A 364 11.45 9.37 -2.65
N PHE A 365 10.42 9.17 -3.48
CA PHE A 365 10.57 9.02 -4.93
C PHE A 365 11.17 10.28 -5.56
N VAL A 366 10.57 11.45 -5.30
CA VAL A 366 11.05 12.74 -5.83
C VAL A 366 12.48 13.04 -5.38
N LEU A 367 12.79 12.82 -4.09
CA LEU A 367 14.15 12.97 -3.58
C LEU A 367 15.13 11.99 -4.25
N SER A 368 14.69 10.76 -4.52
CA SER A 368 15.49 9.72 -5.19
C SER A 368 15.69 9.95 -6.68
N CYS A 369 14.85 10.74 -7.36
CA CYS A 369 14.86 10.92 -8.82
C CYS A 369 16.25 11.21 -9.41
N PRO A 370 17.08 12.12 -8.84
CA PRO A 370 18.41 12.37 -9.38
C PRO A 370 19.29 11.11 -9.41
N GLN A 371 19.15 10.21 -8.44
CA GLN A 371 19.86 8.93 -8.44
C GLN A 371 19.22 7.91 -9.38
N LEU A 372 17.88 7.77 -9.34
CA LEU A 372 17.15 6.78 -10.12
C LEU A 372 17.27 7.01 -11.63
N PHE A 373 17.33 8.26 -12.07
CA PHE A 373 17.48 8.63 -13.49
C PHE A 373 18.94 8.86 -13.91
N GLY A 374 19.91 8.52 -13.05
CA GLY A 374 21.33 8.52 -13.40
C GLY A 374 22.01 9.90 -13.45
N LEU A 375 21.37 10.95 -12.95
CA LEU A 375 21.99 12.28 -12.82
C LEU A 375 23.06 12.31 -11.71
N VAL A 376 22.82 11.55 -10.63
CA VAL A 376 23.72 11.33 -9.50
C VAL A 376 24.08 9.84 -9.46
N PRO A 377 25.34 9.46 -9.18
CA PRO A 377 25.71 8.05 -9.02
C PRO A 377 24.82 7.35 -7.99
N CYS A 378 24.17 6.27 -8.45
CA CYS A 378 23.25 5.47 -7.63
C CYS A 378 23.94 4.16 -7.23
N PRO A 379 24.37 4.00 -5.97
CA PRO A 379 24.91 2.73 -5.51
C PRO A 379 23.80 1.66 -5.48
N ARG A 380 24.20 0.38 -5.53
CA ARG A 380 23.26 -0.76 -5.50
C ARG A 380 22.39 -0.74 -4.24
N HIS A 381 22.99 -0.46 -3.08
CA HIS A 381 22.29 -0.33 -1.81
C HIS A 381 22.37 1.12 -1.32
N ARG A 382 21.20 1.73 -1.09
CA ARG A 382 21.05 3.10 -0.57
C ARG A 382 20.58 3.16 0.88
N VAL A 383 20.65 2.02 1.57
CA VAL A 383 20.32 1.90 3.00
C VAL A 383 21.30 2.72 3.85
N PRO A 384 20.92 3.12 5.08
CA PRO A 384 21.82 3.77 6.01
C PRO A 384 23.09 2.96 6.29
N ARG A 385 24.16 3.64 6.72
CA ARG A 385 25.39 2.97 7.17
C ARG A 385 25.25 2.57 8.64
N PHE A 386 25.43 1.29 8.95
CA PHE A 386 25.46 0.79 10.32
C PHE A 386 26.86 0.94 10.94
N ASP A 387 26.92 1.39 12.18
CA ASP A 387 28.14 1.50 12.98
C ASP A 387 28.12 0.47 14.14
N PRO A 388 28.99 -0.57 14.10
CA PRO A 388 29.00 -1.63 15.11
C PRO A 388 29.34 -1.15 16.53
N ASP A 389 30.16 -0.12 16.66
CA ASP A 389 30.66 0.33 17.98
C ASP A 389 29.58 1.09 18.75
N THR A 390 28.80 1.93 18.03
CA THR A 390 27.70 2.70 18.63
C THR A 390 26.34 2.01 18.52
N ASN A 391 26.22 0.99 17.65
CA ASN A 391 24.95 0.33 17.29
C ASN A 391 23.89 1.32 16.74
N LEU A 392 24.36 2.35 16.03
CA LEU A 392 23.54 3.38 15.41
C LEU A 392 23.64 3.35 13.88
N LEU A 393 22.63 3.92 13.23
CA LEU A 393 22.61 4.18 11.80
C LEU A 393 23.02 5.63 11.53
N TYR A 394 23.87 5.82 10.51
CA TYR A 394 24.31 7.10 9.99
C TYR A 394 23.88 7.25 8.53
N PRO A 395 23.76 8.48 8.00
CA PRO A 395 23.54 8.68 6.57
C PRO A 395 24.64 7.98 5.76
N SER A 396 24.25 7.16 4.79
CA SER A 396 25.17 6.61 3.80
C SER A 396 25.42 7.64 2.69
N LYS A 397 26.57 7.54 2.04
CA LYS A 397 27.02 8.51 1.03
C LYS A 397 27.26 7.84 -0.32
N THR A 398 27.18 8.64 -1.37
CA THR A 398 27.65 8.33 -2.71
C THR A 398 28.92 9.13 -3.00
N LEU A 399 29.90 8.50 -3.64
CA LEU A 399 31.23 9.06 -3.88
C LEU A 399 31.35 9.54 -5.34
N PHE A 400 32.00 10.69 -5.53
CA PHE A 400 32.32 11.23 -6.85
C PHE A 400 33.81 11.05 -7.13
N HIS A 401 34.14 10.04 -7.94
CA HIS A 401 35.53 9.82 -8.39
C HIS A 401 36.01 10.88 -9.38
N GLN A 402 35.07 11.51 -10.08
CA GLN A 402 35.29 12.62 -11.00
C GLN A 402 34.33 13.75 -10.64
N PRO A 403 34.72 15.02 -10.88
CA PRO A 403 33.87 16.15 -10.56
C PRO A 403 32.53 16.03 -11.31
N PRO A 404 31.38 16.19 -10.62
CA PRO A 404 30.08 16.10 -11.27
C PRO A 404 29.91 17.20 -12.32
N ASN A 405 29.08 16.93 -13.33
CA ASN A 405 28.75 17.94 -14.33
C ASN A 405 28.00 19.14 -13.69
N LYS A 406 27.85 20.23 -14.45
CA LYS A 406 27.23 21.47 -13.96
C LYS A 406 25.77 21.28 -13.50
N LEU A 407 24.99 20.46 -14.20
CA LEU A 407 23.60 20.18 -13.85
C LEU A 407 23.50 19.41 -12.53
N THR A 408 24.24 18.32 -12.39
CA THR A 408 24.33 17.52 -11.16
C THR A 408 24.79 18.38 -9.99
N THR A 409 25.80 19.24 -10.20
CA THR A 409 26.27 20.18 -9.18
C THR A 409 25.19 21.17 -8.76
N ALA A 410 24.47 21.77 -9.72
CA ALA A 410 23.39 22.71 -9.44
C ALA A 410 22.24 22.04 -8.68
N VAL A 411 21.83 20.84 -9.09
CA VAL A 411 20.78 20.06 -8.41
C VAL A 411 21.21 19.72 -6.98
N LEU A 412 22.40 19.18 -6.78
CA LEU A 412 22.89 18.81 -5.45
C LEU A 412 23.04 20.02 -4.52
N ARG A 413 23.58 21.15 -5.02
CA ARG A 413 23.67 22.39 -4.24
C ARG A 413 22.29 22.90 -3.86
N THR A 414 21.32 22.86 -4.78
CA THR A 414 19.92 23.24 -4.52
C THR A 414 19.31 22.35 -3.42
N LEU A 415 19.44 21.02 -3.54
CA LEU A 415 18.96 20.08 -2.52
C LEU A 415 19.63 20.32 -1.16
N SER A 416 20.93 20.63 -1.15
CA SER A 416 21.68 20.95 0.06
C SER A 416 21.24 22.27 0.70
N THR A 417 20.93 23.30 -0.10
CA THR A 417 20.36 24.57 0.38
C THR A 417 19.02 24.36 1.08
N PHE A 418 18.19 23.45 0.58
CA PHE A 418 16.93 23.06 1.24
C PHE A 418 17.13 22.07 2.42
N GLY A 419 18.38 21.71 2.75
CA GLY A 419 18.70 20.78 3.82
C GLY A 419 18.27 19.34 3.56
N LEU A 420 18.08 18.95 2.29
CA LEU A 420 17.65 17.61 1.89
C LEU A 420 18.81 16.62 1.77
N THR A 421 20.04 17.12 1.57
CA THR A 421 21.27 16.32 1.52
C THR A 421 22.45 17.14 2.04
N ASP A 422 23.48 16.44 2.50
CA ASP A 422 24.75 17.06 2.90
C ASP A 422 25.82 16.77 1.84
N LEU A 423 26.74 17.72 1.65
CA LEU A 423 27.78 17.67 0.62
C LEU A 423 29.16 17.81 1.25
N THR A 424 30.04 16.85 0.99
CA THR A 424 31.47 17.00 1.29
C THR A 424 32.13 17.70 0.11
N LEU A 425 32.66 18.90 0.32
CA LEU A 425 33.33 19.69 -0.71
C LEU A 425 34.86 19.59 -0.59
N HIS A 426 35.55 19.61 -1.72
CA HIS A 426 37.01 19.71 -1.75
C HIS A 426 37.45 21.10 -1.24
N PRO A 427 38.39 21.19 -0.28
CA PRO A 427 38.73 22.45 0.39
C PRO A 427 39.18 23.58 -0.54
N THR A 428 39.92 23.26 -1.60
CA THR A 428 40.51 24.26 -2.51
C THR A 428 39.71 24.49 -3.80
N THR A 429 39.14 23.44 -4.40
CA THR A 429 38.46 23.52 -5.70
C THR A 429 36.96 23.76 -5.57
N GLY A 430 36.37 23.52 -4.39
CA GLY A 430 34.92 23.60 -4.17
C GLY A 430 34.12 22.51 -4.90
N ASN A 431 34.80 21.50 -5.46
CA ASN A 431 34.17 20.38 -6.12
C ASN A 431 33.47 19.46 -5.10
N ILE A 432 32.34 18.87 -5.48
CA ILE A 432 31.63 17.90 -4.64
C ILE A 432 32.39 16.58 -4.69
N LEU A 433 32.82 16.08 -3.53
CA LEU A 433 33.49 14.80 -3.36
C LEU A 433 32.51 13.69 -2.94
N GLU A 434 31.56 14.03 -2.06
CA GLU A 434 30.57 13.10 -1.56
C GLU A 434 29.22 13.81 -1.40
N ALA A 435 28.14 13.06 -1.54
CA ALA A 435 26.80 13.49 -1.17
C ALA A 435 26.10 12.39 -0.38
N ASN A 436 25.21 12.72 0.56
CA ASN A 436 24.36 11.70 1.18
C ASN A 436 23.50 11.02 0.11
N ASN A 437 23.24 9.72 0.28
CA ASN A 437 22.30 8.99 -0.56
C ASN A 437 20.90 9.62 -0.44
N LEU A 438 20.25 9.84 -1.58
CA LEU A 438 19.02 10.62 -1.67
C LEU A 438 17.81 9.71 -1.41
N THR A 439 17.58 9.41 -0.13
CA THR A 439 16.41 8.66 0.35
C THR A 439 15.87 9.28 1.62
N ILE A 440 14.57 9.08 1.90
CA ILE A 440 13.95 9.60 3.13
C ILE A 440 14.62 9.05 4.39
N LEU A 441 15.16 7.82 4.37
CA LEU A 441 15.88 7.23 5.51
C LEU A 441 17.15 8.03 5.85
N ASN A 442 17.96 8.35 4.84
CA ASN A 442 19.17 9.17 5.03
C ASN A 442 18.82 10.62 5.36
N PHE A 443 17.74 11.15 4.79
CA PHE A 443 17.22 12.48 5.13
C PHE A 443 16.80 12.57 6.61
N LEU A 444 16.07 11.57 7.12
CA LEU A 444 15.66 11.54 8.53
C LEU A 444 16.88 11.46 9.46
N LEU A 445 17.89 10.66 9.11
CA LEU A 445 19.15 10.59 9.87
C LEU A 445 19.96 11.90 9.80
N LEU A 446 19.92 12.59 8.66
CA LEU A 446 20.55 13.90 8.51
C LEU A 446 19.87 14.95 9.41
N ARG A 447 18.54 14.97 9.45
CA ARG A 447 17.77 16.02 10.16
C ARG A 447 17.59 15.74 11.65
N LEU A 448 17.48 14.49 12.05
CA LEU A 448 17.20 14.08 13.42
C LEU A 448 18.42 13.46 14.13
N GLY A 449 19.53 13.32 13.41
CA GLY A 449 20.77 12.72 13.89
C GLY A 449 20.79 11.18 13.82
N PRO A 450 21.96 10.58 14.13
CA PRO A 450 22.13 9.14 14.17
C PRO A 450 21.20 8.48 15.19
N MET A 451 20.60 7.35 14.81
CA MET A 451 19.69 6.63 15.70
C MET A 451 19.72 5.13 15.44
N SER A 452 19.24 4.34 16.40
CA SER A 452 19.10 2.90 16.21
C SER A 452 18.06 2.60 15.12
N GLU A 453 18.22 1.47 14.43
CA GLU A 453 17.30 1.03 13.38
C GLU A 453 15.84 0.95 13.87
N LYS A 454 15.64 0.42 15.08
CA LYS A 454 14.32 0.35 15.73
C LYS A 454 13.70 1.73 15.93
N ARG A 455 14.50 2.76 16.22
CA ARG A 455 14.02 4.14 16.33
C ARG A 455 13.73 4.72 14.96
N LEU A 456 14.58 4.48 13.97
CA LEU A 456 14.40 4.97 12.60
C LEU A 456 13.10 4.44 11.96
N VAL A 457 12.81 3.14 12.09
CA VAL A 457 11.55 2.58 11.55
C VAL A 457 10.32 3.16 12.25
N ARG A 458 10.38 3.44 13.56
CA ARG A 458 9.29 4.12 14.30
C ARG A 458 9.11 5.57 13.85
N VAL A 459 10.20 6.28 13.59
CA VAL A 459 10.16 7.63 13.02
C VAL A 459 9.52 7.59 11.63
N LEU A 460 9.91 6.65 10.78
CA LEU A 460 9.29 6.46 9.46
C LEU A 460 7.78 6.20 9.56
N MET A 461 7.35 5.33 10.48
CA MET A 461 5.94 5.09 10.76
C MET A 461 5.22 6.36 11.23
N CYS A 462 5.84 7.15 12.10
CA CYS A 462 5.29 8.42 12.56
C CYS A 462 5.12 9.42 11.41
N VAL A 463 6.09 9.49 10.50
CA VAL A 463 6.00 10.29 9.26
C VAL A 463 4.82 9.81 8.40
N GLN A 464 4.64 8.49 8.26
CA GLN A 464 3.52 7.91 7.51
C GLN A 464 2.16 8.21 8.14
N VAL A 465 2.02 8.05 9.46
CA VAL A 465 0.79 8.40 10.18
C VAL A 465 0.49 9.90 10.05
N THR A 466 1.50 10.75 10.23
CA THR A 466 1.37 12.21 10.10
C THR A 466 0.95 12.59 8.68
N GLY A 467 1.56 11.97 7.66
CA GLY A 467 1.16 12.14 6.26
C GLY A 467 -0.29 11.72 6.00
N SER A 468 -0.75 10.65 6.64
CA SER A 468 -2.13 10.16 6.51
C SER A 468 -3.14 11.09 7.22
N VAL A 469 -2.79 11.62 8.39
CA VAL A 469 -3.59 12.65 9.08
C VAL A 469 -3.67 13.92 8.23
N LEU A 470 -2.54 14.37 7.66
CA LEU A 470 -2.52 15.49 6.74
C LEU A 470 -3.38 15.22 5.49
N ALA A 471 -3.34 14.01 4.94
CA ALA A 471 -4.18 13.60 3.83
C ALA A 471 -5.67 13.73 4.16
N PHE A 472 -6.08 13.29 5.36
CA PHE A 472 -7.45 13.45 5.82
C PHE A 472 -7.85 14.92 6.01
N PHE A 473 -6.99 15.75 6.60
CA PHE A 473 -7.22 17.18 6.71
C PHE A 473 -7.34 17.86 5.34
N VAL A 474 -6.47 17.54 4.39
CA VAL A 474 -6.54 18.08 3.03
C VAL A 474 -7.83 17.61 2.33
N ARG A 475 -8.18 16.33 2.46
CA ARG A 475 -9.33 15.73 1.79
C ARG A 475 -10.67 16.23 2.32
N TYR A 476 -10.80 16.42 3.64
CA TYR A 476 -12.08 16.71 4.28
C TYR A 476 -12.19 18.13 4.84
N GLY A 477 -11.07 18.77 5.17
CA GLY A 477 -11.01 20.16 5.63
C GLY A 477 -10.78 21.16 4.51
N LEU A 478 -9.79 20.90 3.64
CA LEU A 478 -9.32 21.88 2.64
C LEU A 478 -9.81 21.65 1.21
N ALA A 479 -10.49 20.54 0.93
CA ALA A 479 -10.88 20.20 -0.44
C ALA A 479 -11.78 21.27 -1.08
N GLY A 480 -12.63 21.94 -0.29
CA GLY A 480 -13.48 23.06 -0.75
C GLY A 480 -12.72 24.33 -1.16
N LEU A 481 -11.44 24.46 -0.81
CA LEU A 481 -10.59 25.58 -1.28
C LEU A 481 -10.06 25.36 -2.70
N VAL A 482 -9.99 24.10 -3.13
CA VAL A 482 -9.32 23.68 -4.37
C VAL A 482 -10.33 23.11 -5.37
N TYR A 483 -11.47 22.64 -4.91
CA TYR A 483 -12.59 22.13 -5.70
C TYR A 483 -13.88 22.79 -5.19
N ASP A 484 -14.93 22.85 -6.00
CA ASP A 484 -16.23 23.33 -5.52
C ASP A 484 -16.63 22.55 -4.25
N GLY A 485 -17.05 23.27 -3.22
CA GLY A 485 -17.50 22.71 -1.94
C GLY A 485 -18.71 21.78 -2.08
N ASP A 486 -19.42 21.86 -3.21
CA ASP A 486 -20.40 20.87 -3.65
C ASP A 486 -19.69 19.72 -4.37
N ARG A 487 -19.15 18.77 -3.60
CA ARG A 487 -19.06 17.39 -4.09
C ARG A 487 -20.37 16.68 -3.75
N ARG A 488 -21.37 16.97 -4.58
CA ARG A 488 -22.48 16.06 -4.83
C ARG A 488 -22.03 14.95 -5.77
#